data_AF-A0A355RKS0-F1
#
_entry.id   AF-A0A355RKS0-F1
#
_cell.length_a   1.000
_cell.length_b   1.000
_cell.length_c   1.000
_cell.angle_alpha   90.00
_cell.angle_beta   90.00
_cell.angle_gamma   90.00
#
_symmetry.space_group_name_H-M   'P 1'
#
loop_
_entity.id
_entity.type
_entity.pdbx_description
1 polymer ?
#
loop_
_entity_poly.entity_id
_entity_poly.type
_entity_poly.pdbx_seq_one_letter_code
_entity_poly.pdbx_strand_id
1 'polypeptide(L)'
;MLDMESEVGLTHVSHLERDVMLACVELKDAAPIVKTKDILAHRFLKSSSRPSIFRALKSLIDQDHLAYNGKGRGGYIIQSE
;
A
#
# COMPACT_ATOMS: atom_id res chain seq x y z
N MET A 1 -24.99 -0.73 -3.45
CA MET A 1 -24.59 0.51 -2.74
C MET A 1 -23.08 0.48 -2.61
N LEU A 2 -22.40 0.85 -3.69
CA LEU A 2 -20.95 1.05 -3.88
C LEU A 2 -20.91 2.27 -4.81
N ASP A 3 -20.27 3.41 -4.57
CA ASP A 3 -19.43 3.91 -3.50
C ASP A 3 -19.56 5.43 -3.60
N MET A 4 -20.50 6.02 -2.87
CA MET A 4 -20.61 7.49 -2.74
C MET A 4 -19.37 8.08 -2.03
N GLU A 5 -18.60 7.24 -1.34
CA GLU A 5 -17.34 7.63 -0.68
C GLU A 5 -16.18 7.81 -1.68
N SER A 6 -16.33 7.37 -2.94
CA SER A 6 -15.32 7.61 -3.99
C SER A 6 -15.45 8.98 -4.66
N GLU A 7 -16.53 9.72 -4.39
CA GLU A 7 -16.86 10.99 -5.07
C GLU A 7 -16.36 12.23 -4.31
N VAL A 8 -15.91 12.07 -3.07
CA VAL A 8 -15.44 13.18 -2.24
C VAL A 8 -14.21 12.74 -1.48
N GLY A 9 -13.02 13.14 -1.93
CA GLY A 9 -11.71 12.77 -1.33
C GLY A 9 -11.51 13.25 0.11
N LEU A 10 -12.35 12.80 1.05
CA LEU A 10 -12.50 13.30 2.42
C LEU A 10 -12.23 12.25 3.50
N THR A 11 -11.46 11.21 3.18
CA THR A 11 -10.51 10.64 4.13
C THR A 11 -9.24 10.39 3.33
N HIS A 12 -8.18 11.17 3.56
CA HIS A 12 -6.99 11.20 2.68
C HIS A 12 -6.35 9.82 2.43
N VAL A 13 -6.64 8.81 3.27
CA VAL A 13 -6.23 7.41 3.10
C VAL A 13 -7.42 6.48 3.35
N SER A 14 -7.86 5.78 2.30
CA SER A 14 -8.88 4.74 2.33
C SER A 14 -8.52 3.58 3.27
N HIS A 15 -9.52 2.77 3.65
CA HIS A 15 -9.29 1.61 4.52
C HIS A 15 -8.22 0.68 3.95
N LEU A 16 -8.26 0.43 2.63
CA LEU A 16 -7.31 -0.45 1.97
C LEU A 16 -5.89 0.14 1.93
N GLU A 17 -5.74 1.44 1.72
CA GLU A 17 -4.43 2.09 1.77
C GLU A 17 -3.83 2.05 3.18
N ARG A 18 -4.66 2.21 4.23
CA ARG A 18 -4.23 2.03 5.63
C ARG A 18 -3.73 0.61 5.89
N ASP A 19 -4.47 -0.40 5.43
CA ASP A 19 -4.06 -1.80 5.56
C ASP A 19 -2.75 -2.10 4.82
N VAL A 20 -2.57 -1.52 3.63
CA VAL A 20 -1.33 -1.62 2.86
C VAL A 20 -0.17 -0.96 3.61
N MET A 21 -0.36 0.23 4.16
CA MET A 21 0.68 0.91 4.94
C MET A 21 1.06 0.13 6.20
N LEU A 22 0.09 -0.39 6.94
CA LEU A 22 0.36 -1.20 8.13
C LEU A 22 1.12 -2.48 7.78
N ALA A 23 0.76 -3.15 6.67
CA ALA A 23 1.52 -4.28 6.16
C ALA A 23 2.96 -3.89 5.80
N CYS A 24 3.18 -2.75 5.15
CA CYS A 24 4.51 -2.26 4.83
C CYS A 24 5.33 -1.97 6.10
N VAL A 25 4.74 -1.35 7.12
CA VAL A 25 5.42 -1.06 8.40
C VAL A 25 5.83 -2.36 9.09
N GLU A 26 4.93 -3.35 9.22
CA GLU A 26 5.28 -4.64 9.83
C GLU A 26 6.36 -5.41 9.04
N LEU A 27 6.33 -5.34 7.71
CA LEU A 27 7.33 -6.00 6.86
C LEU A 27 8.68 -5.28 6.86
N LYS A 28 8.71 -3.97 7.11
CA LYS A 28 9.94 -3.16 7.17
C LYS A 28 10.85 -3.58 8.32
N ASP A 29 10.29 -4.08 9.43
CA ASP A 29 11.06 -4.57 10.58
C ASP A 29 12.02 -5.71 10.20
N ALA A 30 11.68 -6.50 9.17
CA ALA A 30 12.51 -7.59 8.68
C ALA A 30 13.52 -7.15 7.61
N ALA A 31 13.20 -6.12 6.81
CA ALA A 31 14.07 -5.63 5.75
C ALA A 31 13.70 -4.18 5.33
N PRO A 32 14.67 -3.34 4.96
CA PRO A 32 14.41 -1.95 4.56
C PRO A 32 13.62 -1.82 3.24
N ILE A 33 13.57 -2.88 2.44
CA ILE A 33 12.80 -2.96 1.20
C ILE A 33 11.69 -3.98 1.40
N VAL A 34 10.45 -3.51 1.34
CA VAL A 34 9.25 -4.35 1.44
C VAL A 34 8.92 -4.92 0.05
N LYS A 35 8.96 -6.24 -0.13
CA LYS A 35 8.74 -6.85 -1.45
C LYS A 35 7.25 -6.99 -1.75
N THR A 36 6.88 -6.80 -3.02
CA THR A 36 5.50 -6.93 -3.50
C THR A 36 4.87 -8.29 -3.14
N LYS A 37 5.65 -9.38 -3.22
CA LYS A 37 5.16 -10.72 -2.88
C LYS A 37 4.74 -10.86 -1.41
N ASP A 38 5.43 -10.15 -0.51
CA ASP A 38 5.21 -10.25 0.92
C ASP A 38 4.00 -9.37 1.32
N ILE A 39 3.84 -8.22 0.67
CA ILE A 39 2.63 -7.38 0.76
C ILE A 39 1.40 -8.18 0.33
N LEU A 40 1.43 -8.80 -0.86
CA LEU A 40 0.29 -9.57 -1.39
C LEU A 40 -0.08 -10.79 -0.54
N ALA A 41 0.86 -11.31 0.26
CA ALA A 41 0.63 -12.44 1.17
C ALA A 41 0.24 -12.00 2.59
N HIS A 42 0.26 -10.70 2.88
CA HIS A 42 0.09 -10.16 4.22
C HIS A 42 -1.32 -10.39 4.77
N ARG A 43 -1.43 -10.64 6.08
CA ARG A 43 -2.70 -10.98 6.75
C ARG A 43 -3.79 -9.92 6.55
N PHE A 44 -3.43 -8.64 6.52
CA PHE A 44 -4.36 -7.53 6.32
C PHE A 44 -4.94 -7.47 4.90
N LEU A 45 -4.27 -8.08 3.92
CA LEU A 45 -4.59 -7.93 2.52
C LEU A 45 -5.16 -9.21 1.88
N LYS A 46 -5.30 -10.31 2.65
CA LYS A 46 -5.77 -11.61 2.16
C LYS A 46 -7.17 -11.59 1.53
N SER A 47 -8.06 -10.73 2.03
CA SER A 47 -9.42 -10.57 1.50
C SER A 47 -9.50 -9.61 0.30
N SER A 48 -8.42 -8.87 0.03
CA SER A 48 -8.39 -7.83 -1.00
C SER A 48 -7.86 -8.39 -2.32
N SER A 49 -8.49 -7.97 -3.43
CA SER A 49 -8.03 -8.38 -4.74
C SER A 49 -6.70 -7.71 -5.11
N ARG A 50 -5.83 -8.43 -5.83
CA ARG A 50 -4.54 -7.90 -6.30
C ARG A 50 -4.68 -6.55 -7.02
N PRO A 51 -5.65 -6.33 -7.94
CA PRO A 51 -5.83 -5.03 -8.58
C PRO A 51 -6.10 -3.89 -7.58
N SER A 52 -6.86 -4.16 -6.52
CA SER A 52 -7.16 -3.16 -5.50
C SER A 52 -5.93 -2.82 -4.66
N ILE A 53 -5.14 -3.84 -4.29
CA ILE A 53 -3.87 -3.64 -3.59
C ILE A 53 -2.89 -2.82 -4.44
N PHE A 54 -2.78 -3.12 -5.74
CA PHE A 54 -1.92 -2.32 -6.63
C PHE A 54 -2.40 -0.88 -6.82
N ARG A 55 -3.72 -0.63 -6.83
CA ARG A 55 -4.25 0.74 -6.83
C ARG A 55 -3.90 1.47 -5.55
N ALA A 56 -4.04 0.83 -4.39
CA ALA A 56 -3.67 1.41 -3.10
C ALA A 56 -2.15 1.69 -3.02
N LEU A 57 -1.30 0.74 -3.44
CA LEU A 57 0.16 0.94 -3.52
C LEU A 57 0.53 2.11 -4.43
N LYS A 58 -0.15 2.24 -5.58
CA LYS A 58 0.07 3.38 -6.48
C LYS A 58 -0.33 4.69 -5.82
N SER A 59 -1.52 4.74 -5.22
CA SER A 59 -2.01 5.94 -4.54
C SER A 59 -1.07 6.39 -3.41
N LEU A 60 -0.57 5.44 -2.60
CA LEU A 60 0.42 5.72 -1.55
C LEU A 60 1.77 6.22 -2.10
N ILE A 61 2.15 5.86 -3.33
CA ILE A 61 3.31 6.44 -4.01
C ILE A 61 2.98 7.86 -4.48
N ASP A 62 1.82 8.06 -5.07
CA ASP A 62 1.37 9.37 -5.56
C ASP A 62 1.17 10.38 -4.39
N GLN A 63 1.04 9.89 -3.16
CA GLN A 63 0.96 10.65 -1.91
C GLN A 63 2.31 10.75 -1.15
N ASP A 64 3.42 10.31 -1.76
CA ASP A 64 4.77 10.32 -1.16
C ASP A 64 4.92 9.50 0.14
N HIS A 65 4.01 8.58 0.45
CA HIS A 65 4.14 7.66 1.59
C HIS A 65 5.04 6.45 1.28
N LEU A 66 5.10 6.04 0.01
CA LEU A 66 5.92 4.95 -0.48
C LEU A 66 6.74 5.39 -1.70
N ALA A 67 7.91 4.79 -1.90
CA ALA A 67 8.67 4.91 -3.14
C ALA A 67 9.06 3.53 -3.66
N TYR A 68 9.24 3.40 -4.98
CA TYR A 68 9.87 2.22 -5.56
C TYR A 68 11.33 2.14 -5.13
N ASN A 69 11.85 0.92 -4.95
CA ASN A 69 13.25 0.68 -4.57
C ASN A 69 14.31 0.97 -5.66
N GLY A 70 13.97 1.72 -6.72
CA GLY A 70 14.87 2.10 -7.82
C GLY A 70 15.22 0.99 -8.82
N LYS A 71 14.95 -0.29 -8.53
CA LYS A 71 15.25 -1.44 -9.43
C LYS A 71 13.99 -2.13 -9.97
N GLY A 72 12.91 -1.38 -10.17
CA GLY A 72 11.65 -1.83 -10.77
C GLY A 72 10.51 -2.07 -9.77
N ARG A 73 9.43 -2.72 -10.22
CA ARG A 73 8.16 -2.90 -9.45
C ARG A 73 8.22 -4.03 -8.41
N GLY A 74 9.40 -4.35 -7.90
CA GLY A 74 9.65 -5.52 -7.04
C GLY A 74 9.61 -5.24 -5.54
N GLY A 75 9.67 -3.98 -5.14
CA GLY A 75 9.62 -3.61 -3.73
C GLY A 75 9.54 -2.11 -3.50
N TYR A 76 9.17 -1.79 -2.27
CA TYR A 76 8.78 -0.46 -1.82
C TYR A 76 9.62 -0.06 -0.61
N ILE A 77 9.87 1.24 -0.49
CA ILE A 77 10.54 1.87 0.63
C ILE A 77 9.52 2.83 1.25
N ILE A 78 9.30 2.71 2.56
CA ILE A 78 8.48 3.67 3.30
C ILE A 78 9.23 4.99 3.35
N GLN A 79 8.61 6.05 2.85
CA GLN A 79 9.08 7.41 3.06
C GLN A 79 8.60 7.82 4.45
N SER A 80 9.53 8.02 5.37
CA SER A 80 9.24 8.63 6.65
C SER A 80 9.55 10.12 6.50
N GLU A 81 8.58 10.99 6.80
CA GLU A 81 8.89 12.38 7.16
C GLU A 81 9.76 12.43 8.42
#